data_AF-A0A1C3XK43-F1
#
_entry.id   AF-A0A1C3XK43-F1
#
_cell.length_a   1.000
_cell.length_b   1.000
_cell.length_c   1.000
_cell.angle_alpha   90.00
_cell.angle_beta   90.00
_cell.angle_gamma   90.00
#
_symmetry.space_group_name_H-M   'P 1'
#
loop_
_entity.id
_entity.type
_entity.pdbx_description
1 polymer ?
#
loop_
_entity_poly.entity_id
_entity_poly.type
_entity_poly.pdbx_seq_one_letter_code
_entity_poly.pdbx_strand_id
1 'polypeptide(L)' 'MIIPARCVGIDVSKQHLDIFDDGLGVPERIANAPQAITQIAARWRCNVLVVFEATGVYDLELRE' A
#
# COMPACT_ATOMS: atom_id res chain seq x y z
N MET A 1 25.57 5.80 -4.98
CA MET A 1 24.33 5.82 -5.79
C MET A 1 23.22 5.30 -4.92
N ILE A 2 22.32 6.16 -4.44
CA ILE A 2 21.09 5.72 -3.77
C ILE A 2 20.11 5.43 -4.89
N ILE A 3 19.74 4.17 -5.08
CA ILE A 3 18.63 3.82 -5.97
C ILE A 3 17.37 4.29 -5.23
N PRO A 4 16.55 5.20 -5.78
CA PRO A 4 15.32 5.59 -5.10
C PRO A 4 14.45 4.34 -4.94
N ALA A 5 13.98 4.10 -3.71
CA ALA A 5 12.99 3.07 -3.45
C ALA A 5 11.74 3.41 -4.27
N ARG A 6 11.20 2.41 -4.95
CA ARG A 6 9.89 2.50 -5.63
C ARG A 6 8.86 2.97 -4.61
N CYS A 7 8.08 4.00 -4.91
CA CYS A 7 7.13 4.56 -3.96
C CYS A 7 5.71 4.06 -4.25
N VAL A 8 5.03 3.56 -3.21
CA VAL A 8 3.63 3.15 -3.28
C VAL A 8 2.82 4.02 -2.32
N GLY A 9 1.87 4.76 -2.87
CA GLY A 9 0.89 5.52 -2.11
C GLY A 9 -0.36 4.68 -1.85
N ILE A 10 -0.94 4.77 -0.66
CA ILE A 10 -2.23 4.16 -0.32
C ILE A 10 -3.17 5.22 0.23
N ASP A 11 -4.30 5.40 -0.43
CA ASP A 11 -5.43 6.14 0.09
C ASP A 11 -6.34 5.19 0.88
N VAL A 12 -6.56 5.50 2.16
CA VAL A 12 -7.18 4.58 3.12
C VAL A 12 -8.66 4.92 3.30
N SER A 13 -9.51 4.01 2.84
CA SER A 13 -10.96 4.05 3.05
C SER A 13 -11.41 2.98 4.05
N LYS A 14 -12.63 3.12 4.57
CA LYS A 14 -13.19 2.20 5.58
C LYS A 14 -13.18 0.73 5.15
N GLN A 15 -13.54 0.45 3.91
CA GLN A 15 -13.71 -0.90 3.37
C GLN A 15 -12.71 -1.25 2.27
N HIS A 16 -11.95 -0.25 1.79
CA HIS A 16 -11.11 -0.38 0.60
C HIS A 16 -9.81 0.38 0.80
N LEU A 17 -8.78 -0.04 0.08
CA LEU A 17 -7.52 0.66 -0.05
C LEU A 17 -7.29 0.93 -1.53
N ASP A 18 -7.05 2.20 -1.86
CA ASP A 18 -6.71 2.63 -3.21
C ASP A 18 -5.19 2.79 -3.30
N ILE A 19 -4.58 1.94 -4.10
CA ILE A 19 -3.13 1.77 -4.18
C ILE A 19 -2.65 2.42 -5.46
N PHE A 20 -1.73 3.37 -5.31
CA PHE A 20 -1.02 4.01 -6.40
C PHE A 20 0.44 3.56 -6.40
N ASP A 21 0.84 2.87 -7.45
CA ASP A 21 2.18 2.32 -7.63
C ASP A 21 2.85 2.97 -8.84
N ASP A 22 3.91 3.73 -8.60
CA ASP A 22 4.66 4.47 -9.62
C ASP A 22 5.24 3.58 -10.73
N GLY A 23 5.50 2.30 -10.42
CA GLY A 23 6.07 1.32 -11.35
C GLY A 23 5.05 0.58 -12.20
N LEU A 24 3.75 0.61 -11.84
CA LEU A 24 2.67 -0.02 -12.62
C LEU A 24 1.90 1.00 -13.46
N GLY A 25 1.84 2.26 -13.03
CA GLY A 25 1.14 3.33 -13.74
C GLY A 25 -0.39 3.17 -13.76
N VAL A 26 -0.94 2.19 -13.06
CA VAL A 26 -2.39 1.94 -12.94
C VAL A 26 -2.75 1.78 -11.47
N PRO A 27 -3.76 2.53 -10.95
CA PRO A 27 -4.25 2.35 -9.58
C PRO A 27 -4.92 0.97 -9.40
N GLU A 28 -4.71 0.35 -8.24
CA GLU A 28 -5.35 -0.90 -7.85
C GLU A 28 -6.20 -0.67 -6.59
N ARG A 29 -7.41 -1.23 -6.53
CA ARG A 29 -8.27 -1.17 -5.36
C ARG A 29 -8.40 -2.55 -4.73
N ILE A 30 -8.09 -2.66 -3.45
CA ILE A 30 -8.26 -3.89 -2.66
C ILE A 30 -9.19 -3.67 -1.47
N ALA A 31 -9.66 -4.75 -0.84
CA ALA A 31 -10.39 -4.64 0.41
C ALA A 31 -9.45 -4.21 1.55
N ASN A 32 -9.94 -3.37 2.47
CA ASN A 32 -9.24 -3.07 3.72
C ASN A 32 -9.41 -4.25 4.69
N ALA A 33 -8.70 -5.34 4.39
CA ALA A 33 -8.77 -6.59 5.12
C ALA A 33 -7.38 -7.27 5.15
N PRO A 34 -7.02 -7.94 6.27
CA PRO A 34 -5.67 -8.47 6.46
C PRO A 34 -5.19 -9.39 5.33
N GLN A 35 -6.09 -10.23 4.80
CA GLN A 35 -5.76 -11.16 3.72
C GLN A 35 -5.39 -10.45 2.41
N ALA A 36 -6.12 -9.39 2.04
CA ALA A 36 -5.85 -8.61 0.83
C ALA A 36 -4.56 -7.79 0.98
N ILE A 37 -4.33 -7.21 2.17
CA ILE A 37 -3.11 -6.49 2.51
C ILE A 37 -1.89 -7.42 2.43
N THR A 38 -1.98 -8.62 2.99
CA THR A 38 -0.91 -9.63 2.91
C THR A 38 -0.59 -10.01 1.46
N GLN A 39 -1.62 -10.17 0.62
CA GLN A 39 -1.44 -10.52 -0.79
C GLN A 39 -0.75 -9.41 -1.58
N ILE A 40 -1.11 -8.15 -1.36
CA ILE A 40 -0.46 -7.03 -2.05
C ILE A 40 0.97 -6.80 -1.52
N ALA A 41 1.18 -6.91 -0.21
CA ALA A 41 2.50 -6.79 0.40
C ALA A 41 3.47 -7.86 -0.16
N ALA A 42 2.99 -9.08 -0.38
CA ALA A 42 3.80 -10.15 -0.99
C ALA A 42 4.20 -9.86 -2.46
N ARG A 43 3.45 -9.01 -3.19
CA ARG A 43 3.80 -8.57 -4.55
C ARG A 43 4.89 -7.50 -4.54
N TRP A 44 4.94 -6.69 -3.49
CA TRP A 44 5.99 -5.70 -3.29
C TRP A 44 7.25 -6.42 -2.81
N ARG A 45 8.16 -6.70 -3.76
CA ARG A 45 9.52 -7.17 -3.46
C ARG A 45 10.25 -6.15 -2.57
N CYS A 46 11.41 -6.54 -2.04
CA CYS A 46 12.28 -5.65 -1.27
C CYS A 46 12.56 -4.32 -2.00
N ASN A 47 12.77 -3.25 -1.21
CA ASN A 47 13.10 -1.89 -1.66
C ASN A 47 11.91 -1.02 -2.16
N VAL A 48 10.75 -1.17 -1.53
CA VAL A 48 9.57 -0.31 -1.72
C VAL A 48 9.36 0.57 -0.50
N LEU A 49 9.10 1.86 -0.70
CA LEU A 49 8.61 2.76 0.33
C LEU A 49 7.09 2.86 0.19
N VAL A 50 6.36 2.41 1.22
CA VAL A 50 4.90 2.51 1.27
C VAL A 50 4.52 3.73 2.11
N VAL A 51 3.65 4.59 1.57
CA VAL A 51 3.14 5.80 2.21
C VAL A 51 1.63 5.74 2.22
N PHE A 52 1.00 6.02 3.36
CA PHE A 52 -0.45 6.00 3.49
C PHE A 52 -0.95 7.13 4.40
N GLU A 53 -2.21 7.53 4.22
CA GLU A 53 -2.85 8.52 5.11
C GLU A 53 -3.09 7.91 6.49
N ALA A 54 -2.70 8.64 7.55
CA ALA A 54 -3.01 8.25 8.92
C ALA A 54 -4.50 8.51 9.20
N THR A 55 -5.30 7.45 9.27
CA THR A 55 -6.77 7.49 9.42
C THR A 55 -7.27 6.86 10.72
N GLY A 56 -6.37 6.44 11.61
CA GLY A 56 -6.65 5.87 12.92
C GLY A 56 -6.86 4.36 12.87
N VAL A 57 -8.09 3.92 13.10
CA VAL A 57 -8.41 2.48 13.17
C VAL A 57 -8.36 1.79 11.81
N TYR A 58 -8.48 2.54 10.72
CA TYR A 58 -8.57 1.98 9.37
C TYR A 58 -7.20 1.72 8.73
N ASP A 59 -6.12 2.31 9.25
CA ASP A 59 -4.75 2.04 8.80
C ASP A 59 -3.99 1.08 9.72
N LEU A 60 -4.64 0.50 10.73
CA LEU A 60 -3.99 -0.35 11.73
C LEU A 60 -3.26 -1.54 11.09
N GLU A 61 -3.92 -2.21 10.14
CA GLU A 61 -3.37 -3.38 9.43
C GLU A 61 -2.22 -3.03 8.46
N LEU A 62 -1.99 -1.74 8.17
CA LEU A 62 -0.91 -1.27 7.30
C LEU A 62 0.37 -0.91 8.06
N ARG A 63 0.34 -0.92 9.40
CA ARG A 63 1.47 -0.54 10.26
C ARG A 63 2.42 -1.68 10.61
N GLU A 64 1.98 -2.91 10.42
CA GLU A 64 2.72 -4.15 10.70
C GLU A 64 3.51 -4.62 9.48
#